data_AF-A0A2S9CJP6-F1
#
_entry.id   AF-A0A2S9CJP6-F1
#
_cell.length_a   1.000
_cell.length_b   1.000
_cell.length_c   1.000
_cell.angle_alpha   90.00
_cell.angle_beta   90.00
_cell.angle_gamma   90.00
#
_symmetry.space_group_name_H-M   'P 1'
#
loop_
_entity.id
_entity.type
_entity.pdbx_description
1 polymer ?
#
loop_
_entity_poly.entity_id
_entity_poly.type
_entity_poly.pdbx_seq_one_letter_code
_entity_poly.pdbx_strand_id
1 'polypeptide(L)'
;MKKTLLFLFLITFSLLLSQTTKRVFFIGNSYTYVNDLPNLIQSIAASNGDVLEHHSQTPGGATLQNHANNPNVASDMNQGNWDYVVLQEQSQLPSFPYSQVQNEVYPFALQLSNLFKNANACGNVIFYMTWGRKNGDGTICPGWPSVCTYQGMDDLIYARYMEMAMNNEGIISPVGKVWRTIREQNPAIELYDQDESHPSYIGSMAAAYTFYTIIFKKDPTQIPFNGNLSQAKAQLIKDIVKTEVYNQPGKWYITNNDVHSRFTYQINGAGTVQFTNTTQNATNYSWDFGDGTTSTLENPAHTYPTGGNYNVKLTTDACGATTTKTKLVVVSTLNTAETLLENGIQIYPNPALDHINIVSKKKFEVISLTEASGKIMPYRLNKTETGYRISLQHLTSGVYFLQYKTDEKEFTKKIIKK
;
A
#
# COMPACT_ATOMS: atom_id res chain seq x y z
N MET A 1 -11.82 -6.07 77.27
CA MET A 1 -10.90 -5.82 76.15
C MET A 1 -11.51 -6.37 74.86
N LYS A 2 -12.02 -5.49 73.99
CA LYS A 2 -12.59 -5.85 72.68
C LYS A 2 -11.45 -6.15 71.70
N LYS A 3 -11.44 -7.33 71.09
CA LYS A 3 -10.60 -7.63 69.92
C LYS A 3 -11.46 -7.48 68.68
N THR A 4 -11.30 -6.37 67.97
CA THR A 4 -11.93 -6.14 66.66
C THR A 4 -11.09 -6.88 65.62
N LEU A 5 -11.62 -7.95 65.04
CA LEU A 5 -11.02 -8.62 63.88
C LEU A 5 -11.29 -7.75 62.65
N LEU A 6 -10.25 -7.19 62.05
CA LEU A 6 -10.32 -6.48 60.78
C LEU A 6 -10.25 -7.53 59.65
N PHE A 7 -11.38 -7.86 59.02
CA PHE A 7 -11.39 -8.67 57.80
C PHE A 7 -10.96 -7.79 56.63
N LEU A 8 -9.76 -8.04 56.11
CA LEU A 8 -9.28 -7.44 54.86
C LEU A 8 -9.98 -8.14 53.69
N PHE A 9 -10.98 -7.49 53.09
CA PHE A 9 -11.59 -7.98 51.85
C PHE A 9 -10.62 -7.69 50.70
N LEU A 10 -9.89 -8.72 50.27
CA LEU A 10 -9.12 -8.68 49.02
C LEU A 10 -10.13 -8.70 47.87
N ILE A 11 -10.49 -7.52 47.36
CA ILE A 11 -11.23 -7.39 46.11
C ILE A 11 -10.23 -7.71 45.00
N THR A 12 -10.17 -8.96 44.57
CA THR A 12 -9.49 -9.32 43.32
C THR A 12 -10.30 -8.74 42.17
N PHE A 13 -9.90 -7.56 41.70
CA PHE A 13 -10.39 -7.01 40.45
C PHE A 13 -9.81 -7.88 39.33
N SER A 14 -10.51 -8.95 38.95
CA SER A 14 -10.22 -9.67 37.71
C SER A 14 -10.53 -8.71 36.58
N LEU A 15 -9.49 -8.07 36.04
CA LEU A 15 -9.55 -7.45 34.72
C LEU A 15 -9.99 -8.56 33.77
N LEU A 16 -11.27 -8.55 33.40
CA LEU A 16 -11.76 -9.26 32.23
C LEU A 16 -11.02 -8.64 31.05
N LEU A 17 -9.89 -9.23 30.66
CA LEU A 17 -9.30 -8.96 29.36
C LEU A 17 -10.39 -9.29 28.34
N SER A 18 -10.86 -8.29 27.60
CA SER A 18 -11.82 -8.50 26.53
C SER A 18 -11.20 -9.44 25.52
N GLN A 19 -11.70 -10.67 25.47
CA GLN A 19 -11.31 -11.66 24.48
C GLN A 19 -11.70 -11.15 23.10
N THR A 20 -10.72 -10.95 22.21
CA THR A 20 -10.98 -10.60 20.81
C THR A 20 -10.94 -11.86 19.97
N THR A 21 -12.00 -12.11 19.19
CA THR A 21 -12.02 -13.19 18.20
C THR A 21 -11.79 -12.60 16.81
N LYS A 22 -10.91 -13.22 16.02
CA LYS A 22 -10.67 -12.87 14.62
C LYS A 22 -10.69 -14.13 13.75
N ARG A 23 -11.35 -14.02 12.60
CA ARG A 23 -11.43 -15.07 11.57
C ARG A 23 -10.54 -14.69 10.39
N VAL A 24 -9.58 -15.54 10.06
CA VAL A 24 -8.58 -15.25 9.01
C VAL A 24 -8.51 -16.37 7.99
N PHE A 25 -8.68 -16.02 6.72
CA PHE A 25 -8.47 -16.94 5.62
C PHE A 25 -7.11 -16.73 4.98
N PHE A 26 -6.24 -17.74 5.02
CA PHE A 26 -4.91 -17.68 4.42
C PHE A 26 -4.91 -18.27 3.02
N ILE A 27 -4.58 -17.44 2.03
CA ILE A 27 -4.39 -17.83 0.63
C ILE A 27 -2.90 -17.65 0.31
N GLY A 28 -2.23 -18.73 -0.03
CA GLY A 28 -0.78 -18.68 -0.22
C GLY A 28 -0.20 -19.99 -0.72
N ASN A 29 0.99 -20.33 -0.22
CA ASN A 29 1.67 -21.57 -0.58
C ASN A 29 2.56 -22.06 0.57
N SER A 30 3.70 -22.67 0.25
CA SER A 30 4.65 -23.21 1.22
C SER A 30 5.20 -22.19 2.21
N TYR A 31 5.29 -20.91 1.85
CA TYR A 31 5.69 -19.87 2.80
C TYR A 31 4.66 -19.63 3.92
N THR A 32 3.42 -20.09 3.72
CA THR A 32 2.36 -20.05 4.72
C THR A 32 2.25 -21.39 5.48
N TYR A 33 2.25 -22.55 4.79
CA TYR A 33 2.04 -23.82 5.50
C TYR A 33 3.30 -24.39 6.17
N VAL A 34 4.51 -24.02 5.73
CA VAL A 34 5.74 -24.49 6.38
C VAL A 34 5.80 -23.98 7.82
N ASN A 35 6.10 -24.89 8.76
CA ASN A 35 5.99 -24.70 10.21
C ASN A 35 4.59 -24.32 10.71
N ASP A 36 3.57 -24.45 9.86
CA ASP A 36 2.17 -24.18 10.18
C ASP A 36 1.94 -22.77 10.76
N LEU A 37 2.30 -21.75 9.98
CA LEU A 37 2.20 -20.35 10.39
C LEU A 37 0.81 -19.98 10.95
N PRO A 38 -0.33 -20.37 10.34
CA PRO A 38 -1.65 -20.09 10.89
C PRO A 38 -1.83 -20.64 12.32
N ASN A 39 -1.38 -21.87 12.60
CA ASN A 39 -1.44 -22.43 13.96
C ASN A 39 -0.45 -21.78 14.93
N LEU A 40 0.71 -21.31 14.48
CA LEU A 40 1.61 -20.50 15.32
C LEU A 40 0.93 -19.20 15.75
N ILE A 41 0.24 -18.50 14.84
CA ILE A 41 -0.50 -17.27 15.16
C ILE A 41 -1.67 -17.59 16.10
N GLN A 42 -2.38 -18.71 15.89
CA GLN A 42 -3.44 -19.15 16.80
C GLN A 42 -2.92 -19.43 18.21
N SER A 43 -1.77 -20.09 18.33
CA SER A 43 -1.13 -20.37 19.62
C SER A 43 -0.72 -19.08 20.34
N ILE A 44 -0.19 -18.10 19.60
CA ILE A 44 0.12 -16.77 20.13
C ILE A 44 -1.16 -16.08 20.62
N ALA A 45 -2.22 -16.06 19.81
CA ALA A 45 -3.49 -15.44 20.16
C ALA A 45 -4.07 -16.05 21.45
N ALA A 46 -4.16 -17.38 21.50
CA ALA A 46 -4.65 -18.09 22.67
C ALA A 46 -3.83 -17.76 23.94
N SER A 47 -2.49 -17.66 23.82
CA SER A 47 -1.64 -17.31 24.95
C SER A 47 -1.86 -15.90 25.50
N ASN A 48 -2.44 -15.00 24.70
CA ASN A 48 -2.73 -13.61 25.08
C ASN A 48 -4.23 -13.35 25.31
N GLY A 49 -5.02 -14.43 25.46
CA GLY A 49 -6.46 -14.37 25.73
C GLY A 49 -7.34 -14.04 24.51
N ASP A 50 -6.76 -14.07 23.31
CA ASP A 50 -7.46 -13.87 22.05
C ASP A 50 -7.80 -15.20 21.37
N VAL A 51 -8.69 -15.16 20.39
CA VAL A 51 -9.07 -16.32 19.56
C VAL A 51 -8.79 -16.01 18.10
N LEU A 52 -8.01 -16.86 17.45
CA LEU A 52 -7.86 -16.87 15.99
C LEU A 52 -8.54 -18.12 15.44
N GLU A 53 -9.63 -17.93 14.71
CA GLU A 53 -10.16 -18.96 13.83
C GLU A 53 -9.51 -18.78 12.46
N HIS A 54 -9.06 -19.87 11.84
CA HIS A 54 -8.41 -19.79 10.55
C HIS A 54 -8.78 -20.93 9.63
N HIS A 55 -8.62 -20.66 8.33
CA HIS A 55 -8.67 -21.64 7.25
C HIS A 55 -7.57 -21.31 6.26
N SER A 56 -7.17 -22.28 5.44
CA SER A 56 -6.05 -22.12 4.52
C SER A 56 -6.31 -22.79 3.18
N GLN A 57 -5.98 -22.08 2.09
CA GLN A 57 -5.79 -22.64 0.75
C GLN A 57 -4.34 -22.34 0.34
N THR A 58 -3.45 -23.31 0.56
CA THR A 58 -1.99 -23.12 0.42
C THR A 58 -1.30 -24.24 -0.37
N PRO A 59 -1.65 -24.49 -1.65
CA PRO A 59 -0.92 -25.44 -2.47
C PRO A 59 0.53 -24.98 -2.67
N GLY A 60 1.48 -25.92 -2.64
CA GLY A 60 2.89 -25.62 -2.88
C GLY A 60 3.12 -24.95 -4.23
N GLY A 61 3.92 -23.88 -4.26
CA GLY A 61 4.25 -23.13 -5.48
C GLY A 61 3.12 -22.30 -6.09
N ALA A 62 1.92 -22.28 -5.49
CA ALA A 62 0.78 -21.56 -6.04
C ALA A 62 1.02 -20.04 -6.13
N THR A 63 0.56 -19.46 -7.24
CA THR A 63 0.49 -18.02 -7.50
C THR A 63 -0.87 -17.45 -7.13
N LEU A 64 -1.01 -16.11 -7.05
CA LEU A 64 -2.33 -15.49 -6.92
C LEU A 64 -3.24 -15.83 -8.11
N GLN A 65 -2.69 -16.02 -9.31
CA GLN A 65 -3.44 -16.49 -10.48
C GLN A 65 -4.05 -17.87 -10.25
N ASN A 66 -3.29 -18.81 -9.68
CA ASN A 66 -3.81 -20.15 -9.40
C ASN A 66 -5.00 -20.07 -8.42
N HIS A 67 -4.89 -19.23 -7.39
CA HIS A 67 -5.94 -19.00 -6.39
C HIS A 67 -7.16 -18.28 -6.94
N ALA A 68 -6.96 -17.25 -7.75
CA ALA A 68 -8.03 -16.47 -8.37
C ALA A 68 -8.92 -17.33 -9.27
N ASN A 69 -8.36 -18.38 -9.86
CA ASN A 69 -9.06 -19.33 -10.72
C ASN A 69 -9.55 -20.59 -9.99
N ASN A 70 -9.34 -20.68 -8.67
CA ASN A 70 -9.75 -21.84 -7.88
C ASN A 70 -11.17 -21.64 -7.31
N PRO A 71 -12.17 -22.46 -7.71
CA PRO A 71 -13.54 -22.32 -7.21
C PRO A 71 -13.66 -22.57 -5.70
N ASN A 72 -12.77 -23.37 -5.10
CA ASN A 72 -12.77 -23.61 -3.65
C ASN A 72 -12.38 -22.33 -2.88
N VAL A 73 -11.42 -21.56 -3.40
CA VAL A 73 -11.05 -20.26 -2.81
C VAL A 73 -12.25 -19.31 -2.80
N ALA A 74 -13.00 -19.25 -3.91
CA ALA A 74 -14.20 -18.42 -3.99
C ALA A 74 -15.31 -18.91 -3.06
N SER A 75 -15.53 -20.22 -2.96
CA SER A 75 -16.49 -20.82 -2.04
C SER A 75 -16.14 -20.50 -0.58
N ASP A 76 -14.88 -20.71 -0.18
CA ASP A 76 -14.41 -20.50 1.18
C ASP A 76 -14.45 -19.02 1.58
N MET A 77 -14.12 -18.09 0.66
CA MET A 77 -14.27 -16.65 0.90
C MET A 77 -15.71 -16.26 1.24
N ASN A 78 -16.69 -16.81 0.53
CA ASN A 78 -18.10 -16.46 0.69
C ASN A 78 -18.76 -17.03 1.95
N GLN A 79 -18.25 -18.14 2.49
CA GLN A 79 -18.90 -18.86 3.58
C GLN A 79 -18.30 -18.57 4.97
N GLY A 80 -17.07 -18.07 5.02
CA GLY A 80 -16.33 -18.02 6.27
C GLY A 80 -16.47 -16.74 7.10
N ASN A 81 -17.25 -15.74 6.64
CA ASN A 81 -17.43 -14.45 7.34
C ASN A 81 -16.11 -13.90 7.89
N TRP A 82 -15.06 -13.91 7.05
CA TRP A 82 -13.70 -13.64 7.49
C TRP A 82 -13.51 -12.15 7.80
N ASP A 83 -12.85 -11.84 8.92
CA ASP A 83 -12.41 -10.48 9.23
C ASP A 83 -11.25 -10.07 8.30
N TYR A 84 -10.37 -11.03 8.02
CA TYR A 84 -9.22 -10.83 7.14
C TYR A 84 -9.07 -11.96 6.13
N VAL A 85 -8.66 -11.60 4.92
CA VAL A 85 -8.03 -12.54 3.98
C VAL A 85 -6.56 -12.17 3.85
N VAL A 86 -5.69 -13.16 3.99
CA VAL A 86 -4.25 -13.00 3.76
C VAL A 86 -3.95 -13.47 2.35
N LEU A 87 -3.37 -12.60 1.53
CA LEU A 87 -2.96 -12.89 0.16
C LEU A 87 -1.43 -12.93 0.08
N GLN A 88 -0.91 -14.09 -0.25
CA GLN A 88 0.51 -14.34 -0.48
C GLN A 88 0.73 -14.76 -1.94
N GLU A 89 1.59 -14.02 -2.64
CA GLU A 89 2.04 -14.39 -3.99
C GLU A 89 3.16 -15.45 -3.91
N GLN A 90 3.49 -16.05 -5.05
CA GLN A 90 4.63 -16.93 -5.23
C GLN A 90 5.94 -16.25 -4.78
N SER A 91 6.87 -17.03 -4.23
CA SER A 91 8.07 -16.53 -3.52
C SER A 91 9.04 -15.67 -4.33
N GLN A 92 9.06 -15.81 -5.66
CA GLN A 92 9.98 -15.13 -6.58
C GLN A 92 9.26 -14.10 -7.45
N LEU A 93 8.02 -14.38 -7.84
CA LEU A 93 7.30 -13.62 -8.87
C LEU A 93 7.21 -12.10 -8.58
N PRO A 94 6.99 -11.63 -7.34
CA PRO A 94 7.07 -10.20 -7.01
C PRO A 94 8.45 -9.57 -7.23
N SER A 95 9.52 -10.35 -7.37
CA SER A 95 10.87 -9.83 -7.64
C SER A 95 11.22 -9.74 -9.13
N PHE A 96 10.33 -10.15 -10.02
CA PHE A 96 10.59 -10.23 -11.46
C PHE A 96 10.45 -8.86 -12.15
N PRO A 97 10.82 -8.73 -13.45
CA PRO A 97 10.67 -7.49 -14.19
C PRO A 97 9.25 -6.93 -14.09
N TYR A 98 9.15 -5.60 -13.98
CA TYR A 98 7.87 -4.93 -13.72
C TYR A 98 6.77 -5.30 -14.72
N SER A 99 7.09 -5.41 -16.01
CA SER A 99 6.12 -5.80 -17.03
C SER A 99 5.52 -7.18 -16.80
N GLN A 100 6.30 -8.12 -16.26
CA GLN A 100 5.82 -9.45 -15.90
C GLN A 100 4.90 -9.38 -14.68
N VAL A 101 5.33 -8.69 -13.62
CA VAL A 101 4.51 -8.51 -12.40
C VAL A 101 3.17 -7.82 -12.73
N GLN A 102 3.20 -6.82 -13.60
CA GLN A 102 2.00 -6.11 -14.06
C GLN A 102 0.98 -7.02 -14.74
N ASN A 103 1.44 -8.08 -15.42
CA ASN A 103 0.57 -9.01 -16.15
C ASN A 103 0.19 -10.25 -15.33
N GLU A 104 1.10 -10.74 -14.49
CA GLU A 104 0.98 -12.05 -13.85
C GLU A 104 0.63 -11.98 -12.36
N VAL A 105 0.74 -10.81 -11.72
CA VAL A 105 0.48 -10.64 -10.28
C VAL A 105 -0.68 -9.67 -10.04
N TYR A 106 -0.53 -8.42 -10.49
CA TYR A 106 -1.47 -7.34 -10.13
C TYR A 106 -2.93 -7.58 -10.51
N PRO A 107 -3.26 -8.15 -11.68
CA PRO A 107 -4.64 -8.44 -12.03
C PRO A 107 -5.30 -9.43 -11.06
N PHE A 108 -4.55 -10.42 -10.58
CA PHE A 108 -5.06 -11.46 -9.69
C PHE A 108 -5.10 -11.02 -8.23
N ALA A 109 -4.16 -10.17 -7.80
CA ALA A 109 -4.27 -9.44 -6.54
C ALA A 109 -5.56 -8.61 -6.48
N LEU A 110 -5.89 -7.91 -7.57
CA LEU A 110 -7.14 -7.15 -7.70
C LEU A 110 -8.38 -8.04 -7.72
N GLN A 111 -8.36 -9.13 -8.50
CA GLN A 111 -9.46 -10.06 -8.57
C GLN A 111 -9.79 -10.66 -7.20
N LEU A 112 -8.80 -11.19 -6.48
CA LEU A 112 -8.98 -11.78 -5.15
C LEU A 112 -9.41 -10.72 -4.11
N SER A 113 -8.84 -9.52 -4.18
CA SER A 113 -9.24 -8.42 -3.29
C SER A 113 -10.69 -8.03 -3.50
N ASN A 114 -11.14 -7.89 -4.75
CA ASN A 114 -12.53 -7.56 -5.06
C ASN A 114 -13.48 -8.68 -4.69
N LEU A 115 -13.10 -9.94 -4.98
CA LEU A 115 -13.88 -11.11 -4.58
C LEU A 115 -14.12 -11.11 -3.07
N PHE A 116 -13.08 -10.89 -2.27
CA PHE A 116 -13.21 -10.86 -0.82
C PHE A 116 -14.04 -9.68 -0.32
N LYS A 117 -13.79 -8.47 -0.84
CA LYS A 117 -14.55 -7.28 -0.44
C LYS A 117 -16.03 -7.37 -0.79
N ASN A 118 -16.38 -8.11 -1.85
CA ASN A 118 -17.77 -8.40 -2.22
C ASN A 118 -18.40 -9.48 -1.32
N ALA A 119 -17.61 -10.46 -0.90
CA ALA A 119 -18.05 -11.49 0.04
C ALA A 119 -18.30 -10.92 1.45
N ASN A 120 -17.42 -10.03 1.91
CA ASN A 120 -17.55 -9.34 3.19
C ASN A 120 -17.14 -7.86 3.06
N ALA A 121 -18.14 -6.98 3.05
CA ALA A 121 -17.97 -5.52 3.07
C ALA A 121 -17.01 -5.05 4.17
N CYS A 122 -17.04 -5.72 5.32
CA CYS A 122 -16.30 -5.42 6.53
C CYS A 122 -14.96 -6.16 6.62
N GLY A 123 -14.65 -7.02 5.65
CA GLY A 123 -13.38 -7.73 5.59
C GLY A 123 -12.24 -6.81 5.15
N ASN A 124 -11.02 -7.10 5.61
CA ASN A 124 -9.80 -6.44 5.17
C ASN A 124 -8.83 -7.41 4.49
N VAL A 125 -8.20 -6.94 3.42
CA VAL A 125 -7.16 -7.71 2.72
C VAL A 125 -5.82 -7.42 3.38
N ILE A 126 -5.10 -8.46 3.78
CA ILE A 126 -3.71 -8.39 4.23
C ILE A 126 -2.83 -8.98 3.13
N PHE A 127 -1.93 -8.17 2.60
CA PHE A 127 -0.89 -8.62 1.69
C PHE A 127 0.30 -9.13 2.50
N TYR A 128 0.60 -10.42 2.40
CA TYR A 128 1.71 -11.07 3.10
C TYR A 128 3.03 -10.74 2.41
N MET A 129 3.67 -9.63 2.79
CA MET A 129 4.99 -9.26 2.27
C MET A 129 6.03 -10.28 2.74
N THR A 130 6.43 -11.14 1.80
CA THR A 130 7.48 -12.15 1.97
C THR A 130 8.87 -11.51 1.94
N TRP A 131 9.91 -12.32 1.87
CA TRP A 131 11.32 -11.92 1.96
C TRP A 131 12.10 -12.32 0.70
N GLY A 132 13.24 -11.66 0.47
CA GLY A 132 14.24 -12.14 -0.50
C GLY A 132 14.87 -13.47 -0.07
N ARG A 133 15.29 -14.31 -1.02
CA ARG A 133 16.04 -15.55 -0.74
C ARG A 133 17.39 -15.27 -0.10
N LYS A 134 17.95 -16.24 0.65
CA LYS A 134 19.14 -16.04 1.50
C LYS A 134 20.28 -15.34 0.78
N ASN A 135 20.56 -15.78 -0.45
CA ASN A 135 21.63 -15.30 -1.32
C ASN A 135 21.11 -14.63 -2.60
N GLY A 136 19.82 -14.27 -2.66
CA GLY A 136 19.15 -13.88 -3.90
C GLY A 136 18.69 -15.09 -4.73
N ASP A 137 18.29 -14.83 -5.97
CA ASP A 137 17.79 -15.84 -6.89
C ASP A 137 18.82 -16.14 -7.98
N GLY A 138 19.70 -17.11 -7.71
CA GLY A 138 20.75 -17.53 -8.63
C GLY A 138 20.22 -18.11 -9.96
N THR A 139 18.99 -18.63 -9.99
CA THR A 139 18.39 -19.19 -11.20
C THR A 139 17.96 -18.09 -12.17
N ILE A 140 17.40 -17.01 -11.65
CA ILE A 140 16.87 -15.89 -12.44
C ILE A 140 17.91 -14.79 -12.67
N CYS A 141 18.89 -14.66 -11.76
CA CYS A 141 19.98 -13.69 -11.78
C CYS A 141 20.65 -13.47 -13.16
N PRO A 142 21.00 -14.50 -13.97
CA PRO A 142 21.61 -14.28 -15.28
C PRO A 142 20.77 -13.44 -16.25
N GLY A 143 19.44 -13.55 -16.18
CA GLY A 143 18.50 -12.77 -17.01
C GLY A 143 17.95 -11.52 -16.32
N TRP A 144 18.10 -11.42 -15.00
CA TRP A 144 17.60 -10.32 -14.20
C TRP A 144 18.55 -10.01 -13.03
N PRO A 145 19.62 -9.23 -13.27
CA PRO A 145 20.68 -9.04 -12.28
C PRO A 145 20.23 -8.43 -10.95
N SER A 146 19.09 -7.75 -10.93
CA SER A 146 18.53 -7.14 -9.71
C SER A 146 18.17 -8.15 -8.63
N VAL A 147 17.97 -9.44 -8.95
CA VAL A 147 17.68 -10.48 -7.95
C VAL A 147 18.89 -11.30 -7.53
N CYS A 148 20.09 -10.99 -8.04
CA CYS A 148 21.31 -11.75 -7.73
C CYS A 148 21.74 -11.67 -6.26
N THR A 149 21.18 -10.75 -5.47
CA THR A 149 21.48 -10.59 -4.05
C THR A 149 20.20 -10.63 -3.23
N TYR A 150 20.32 -10.94 -1.94
CA TYR A 150 19.20 -10.80 -1.01
C TYR A 150 18.60 -9.41 -1.08
N GLN A 151 19.42 -8.36 -0.96
CA GLN A 151 18.97 -6.97 -0.88
C GLN A 151 18.18 -6.59 -2.14
N GLY A 152 18.69 -6.91 -3.33
CA GLY A 152 18.03 -6.56 -4.58
C GLY A 152 16.70 -7.30 -4.77
N MET A 153 16.64 -8.59 -4.41
CA MET A 153 15.39 -9.36 -4.45
C MET A 153 14.38 -8.85 -3.41
N ASP A 154 14.83 -8.58 -2.18
CA ASP A 154 14.01 -8.09 -1.07
C ASP A 154 13.45 -6.69 -1.35
N ASP A 155 14.25 -5.78 -1.92
CA ASP A 155 13.81 -4.44 -2.33
C ASP A 155 12.68 -4.50 -3.37
N LEU A 156 12.79 -5.42 -4.34
CA LEU A 156 11.76 -5.62 -5.36
C LEU A 156 10.48 -6.21 -4.77
N ILE A 157 10.59 -7.25 -3.94
CA ILE A 157 9.45 -7.86 -3.23
C ILE A 157 8.73 -6.80 -2.39
N TYR A 158 9.48 -6.02 -1.61
CA TYR A 158 8.96 -4.92 -0.82
C TYR A 158 8.16 -3.96 -1.69
N ALA A 159 8.74 -3.47 -2.78
CA ALA A 159 8.08 -2.53 -3.68
C ALA A 159 6.78 -3.08 -4.27
N ARG A 160 6.75 -4.34 -4.70
CA ARG A 160 5.54 -4.94 -5.31
C ARG A 160 4.44 -5.21 -4.31
N TYR A 161 4.76 -5.63 -3.10
CA TYR A 161 3.74 -5.78 -2.06
C TYR A 161 3.14 -4.44 -1.64
N MET A 162 3.97 -3.39 -1.49
CA MET A 162 3.49 -2.04 -1.22
C MET A 162 2.54 -1.55 -2.32
N GLU A 163 2.89 -1.77 -3.59
CA GLU A 163 2.05 -1.41 -4.72
C GLU A 163 0.74 -2.20 -4.76
N MET A 164 0.79 -3.52 -4.53
CA MET A 164 -0.42 -4.35 -4.42
C MET A 164 -1.34 -3.85 -3.31
N ALA A 165 -0.83 -3.59 -2.11
CA ALA A 165 -1.67 -3.09 -1.02
C ALA A 165 -2.24 -1.71 -1.31
N MET A 166 -1.44 -0.80 -1.87
CA MET A 166 -1.90 0.54 -2.23
C MET A 166 -3.03 0.49 -3.27
N ASN A 167 -2.84 -0.27 -4.36
CA ASN A 167 -3.80 -0.37 -5.45
C ASN A 167 -5.09 -1.08 -5.03
N ASN A 168 -5.01 -1.96 -4.04
CA ASN A 168 -6.13 -2.75 -3.55
C ASN A 168 -6.68 -2.28 -2.21
N GLU A 169 -6.25 -1.12 -1.70
CA GLU A 169 -6.64 -0.60 -0.39
C GLU A 169 -6.47 -1.63 0.75
N GLY A 170 -5.43 -2.46 0.65
CA GLY A 170 -5.11 -3.51 1.62
C GLY A 170 -4.11 -3.05 2.68
N ILE A 171 -3.97 -3.89 3.70
CA ILE A 171 -2.98 -3.80 4.78
C ILE A 171 -1.74 -4.60 4.35
N ILE A 172 -0.56 -4.23 4.83
CA ILE A 172 0.66 -5.00 4.66
C ILE A 172 0.95 -5.80 5.94
N SER A 173 1.27 -7.08 5.81
CA SER A 173 2.02 -7.84 6.82
C SER A 173 3.51 -7.76 6.49
N PRO A 174 4.30 -6.91 7.17
CA PRO A 174 5.66 -6.56 6.75
C PRO A 174 6.72 -7.58 7.21
N VAL A 175 6.44 -8.87 7.03
CA VAL A 175 7.34 -9.95 7.50
C VAL A 175 8.71 -9.85 6.84
N GLY A 176 8.78 -9.56 5.54
CA GLY A 176 10.04 -9.29 4.83
C GLY A 176 10.87 -8.17 5.47
N LYS A 177 10.23 -7.08 5.89
CA LYS A 177 10.92 -5.99 6.58
C LYS A 177 11.44 -6.42 7.96
N VAL A 178 10.65 -7.17 8.74
CA VAL A 178 11.08 -7.73 10.02
C VAL A 178 12.28 -8.67 9.83
N TRP A 179 12.23 -9.54 8.82
CA TRP A 179 13.32 -10.43 8.45
C TRP A 179 14.59 -9.66 8.09
N ARG A 180 14.47 -8.64 7.25
CA ARG A 180 15.60 -7.76 6.89
C ARG A 180 16.26 -7.16 8.12
N THR A 181 15.47 -6.58 9.02
CA THR A 181 16.00 -5.97 10.24
C THR A 181 16.70 -7.00 11.13
N ILE A 182 16.15 -8.22 11.25
CA ILE A 182 16.84 -9.32 11.97
C ILE A 182 18.16 -9.68 11.28
N ARG A 183 18.19 -9.84 9.95
CA ARG A 183 19.42 -10.18 9.22
C ARG A 183 20.50 -9.11 9.36
N GLU A 184 20.13 -7.84 9.30
CA GLU A 184 21.05 -6.71 9.39
C GLU A 184 21.61 -6.55 10.81
N GLN A 185 20.78 -6.69 11.83
CA GLN A 185 21.17 -6.45 13.23
C GLN A 185 21.71 -7.70 13.93
N ASN A 186 21.27 -8.88 13.51
CA ASN A 186 21.51 -10.17 14.17
C ASN A 186 21.80 -11.29 13.13
N PRO A 187 22.87 -11.16 12.32
CA PRO A 187 23.14 -12.07 11.21
C PRO A 187 23.38 -13.53 11.62
N ALA A 188 23.64 -13.81 12.90
CA ALA A 188 23.76 -15.17 13.44
C ALA A 188 22.41 -15.89 13.61
N ILE A 189 21.28 -15.16 13.52
CA ILE A 189 19.95 -15.76 13.56
C ILE A 189 19.63 -16.30 12.17
N GLU A 190 19.63 -17.63 12.04
CA GLU A 190 19.27 -18.28 10.79
C GLU A 190 17.74 -18.30 10.60
N LEU A 191 17.27 -17.52 9.63
CA LEU A 191 15.86 -17.38 9.27
C LEU A 191 15.44 -18.34 8.17
N TYR A 192 16.39 -18.93 7.44
CA TYR A 192 16.12 -19.83 6.31
C TYR A 192 16.29 -21.28 6.72
N ASP A 193 15.51 -22.15 6.08
CA ASP A 193 15.82 -23.58 6.06
C ASP A 193 17.00 -23.87 5.11
N GLN A 194 17.37 -25.14 4.99
CA GLN A 194 18.52 -25.61 4.21
C GLN A 194 18.45 -25.25 2.72
N ASP A 195 17.25 -25.02 2.18
CA ASP A 195 17.06 -24.64 0.77
C ASP A 195 17.20 -23.14 0.50
N GLU A 196 17.58 -22.36 1.51
CA GLU A 196 17.87 -20.93 1.37
C GLU A 196 16.66 -20.07 0.94
N SER A 197 15.45 -20.63 0.98
CA SER A 197 14.21 -19.98 0.55
C SER A 197 13.13 -20.07 1.63
N HIS A 198 12.79 -21.29 2.06
CA HIS A 198 11.74 -21.53 3.05
C HIS A 198 12.15 -21.03 4.43
N PRO A 199 11.17 -20.70 5.29
CA PRO A 199 11.49 -20.22 6.62
C PRO A 199 11.95 -21.35 7.53
N SER A 200 13.02 -21.11 8.28
CA SER A 200 13.28 -21.87 9.49
C SER A 200 12.13 -21.68 10.48
N TYR A 201 12.10 -22.50 11.53
CA TYR A 201 11.13 -22.29 12.62
C TYR A 201 11.26 -20.88 13.23
N ILE A 202 12.48 -20.33 13.33
CA ILE A 202 12.71 -18.97 13.83
C ILE A 202 12.10 -17.94 12.89
N GLY A 203 12.30 -18.11 11.58
CA GLY A 203 11.70 -17.25 10.55
C GLY A 203 10.18 -17.25 10.59
N SER A 204 9.58 -18.43 10.82
CA SER A 204 8.12 -18.60 10.95
C SER A 204 7.58 -17.99 12.23
N MET A 205 8.32 -18.06 13.34
CA MET A 205 7.95 -17.36 14.58
C MET A 205 8.01 -15.83 14.43
N ALA A 206 8.99 -15.29 13.69
CA ALA A 206 9.04 -13.86 13.38
C ALA A 206 7.83 -13.43 12.55
N ALA A 207 7.44 -14.24 11.55
CA ALA A 207 6.21 -14.03 10.80
C ALA A 207 4.97 -14.09 11.71
N ALA A 208 4.90 -15.08 12.61
CA ALA A 208 3.75 -15.27 13.50
C ALA A 208 3.54 -14.09 14.48
N TYR A 209 4.62 -13.58 15.09
CA TYR A 209 4.55 -12.37 15.92
C TYR A 209 4.11 -11.14 15.11
N THR A 210 4.57 -11.04 13.86
CA THR A 210 4.18 -9.94 12.95
C THR A 210 2.69 -10.00 12.65
N PHE A 211 2.18 -11.16 12.24
CA PHE A 211 0.76 -11.37 11.96
C PHE A 211 -0.13 -11.15 13.18
N TYR A 212 0.27 -11.65 14.35
CA TYR A 212 -0.47 -11.38 15.58
C TYR A 212 -0.57 -9.87 15.86
N THR A 213 0.56 -9.16 15.73
CA THR A 213 0.62 -7.71 15.95
C THR A 213 -0.32 -6.95 15.02
N ILE A 214 -0.42 -7.33 13.74
CA ILE A 214 -1.29 -6.61 12.79
C ILE A 214 -2.78 -7.00 12.94
N ILE A 215 -3.07 -8.27 13.22
CA ILE A 215 -4.45 -8.79 13.32
C ILE A 215 -5.12 -8.30 14.61
N PHE A 216 -4.40 -8.37 15.73
CA PHE A 216 -4.94 -8.02 17.04
C PHE A 216 -4.55 -6.62 17.50
N LYS A 217 -3.60 -5.96 16.82
CA LYS A 217 -3.17 -4.58 17.09
C LYS A 217 -2.65 -4.40 18.52
N LYS A 218 -2.01 -5.45 19.07
CA LYS A 218 -1.46 -5.49 20.43
C LYS A 218 0.06 -5.48 20.40
N ASP A 219 0.66 -4.98 21.47
CA ASP A 219 2.11 -4.92 21.63
C ASP A 219 2.71 -6.34 21.65
N PRO A 220 3.59 -6.69 20.69
CA PRO A 220 4.15 -8.04 20.60
C PRO A 220 5.05 -8.41 21.79
N THR A 221 5.58 -7.43 22.52
CA THR A 221 6.43 -7.71 23.68
C THR A 221 5.66 -8.28 24.87
N GLN A 222 4.33 -8.18 24.84
CA GLN A 222 3.44 -8.74 25.86
C GLN A 222 3.02 -10.19 25.56
N ILE A 223 3.38 -10.73 24.40
CA ILE A 223 3.02 -12.10 24.01
C ILE A 223 3.71 -13.11 24.94
N PRO A 224 2.99 -13.99 25.65
CA PRO A 224 3.60 -14.99 26.52
C PRO A 224 4.21 -16.18 25.75
N PHE A 225 3.58 -16.59 24.64
CA PHE A 225 4.04 -17.73 23.85
C PHE A 225 5.39 -17.46 23.19
N ASN A 226 6.31 -18.42 23.29
CA ASN A 226 7.65 -18.38 22.67
C ASN A 226 7.89 -19.50 21.66
N GLY A 227 6.95 -20.45 21.53
CA GLY A 227 7.20 -21.69 20.81
C GLY A 227 8.44 -22.42 21.34
N ASN A 228 9.28 -22.91 20.44
CA ASN A 228 10.54 -23.57 20.78
C ASN A 228 11.74 -22.61 20.93
N LEU A 229 11.52 -21.29 20.88
CA LEU A 229 12.59 -20.31 21.03
C LEU A 229 12.98 -20.13 22.50
N SER A 230 14.26 -19.87 22.76
CA SER A 230 14.66 -19.38 24.08
C SER A 230 14.02 -18.03 24.35
N GLN A 231 13.76 -17.73 25.63
CA GLN A 231 13.13 -16.47 26.05
C GLN A 231 13.86 -15.24 25.49
N ALA A 232 15.20 -15.22 25.55
CA ALA A 232 16.00 -14.12 25.04
C ALA A 232 15.83 -13.93 23.52
N LYS A 233 15.78 -15.04 22.76
CA LYS A 233 15.61 -14.99 21.29
C LYS A 233 14.20 -14.56 20.91
N ALA A 234 13.18 -15.07 21.60
CA ALA A 234 11.81 -14.67 21.38
C ALA A 234 11.61 -13.18 21.69
N GLN A 235 12.15 -12.69 22.81
CA GLN A 235 12.06 -11.28 23.18
C GLN A 235 12.72 -10.37 22.15
N LEU A 236 13.93 -10.71 21.69
CA LEU A 236 14.63 -9.96 20.65
C LEU A 236 13.78 -9.80 19.37
N ILE A 237 13.15 -10.89 18.92
CA ILE A 237 12.29 -10.84 17.73
C ILE A 237 11.04 -9.99 18.00
N LYS A 238 10.41 -10.12 19.18
CA LYS A 238 9.25 -9.31 19.59
C LYS A 238 9.60 -7.82 19.63
N ASP A 239 10.78 -7.44 20.09
CA ASP A 239 11.25 -6.05 20.13
C ASP A 239 11.45 -5.48 18.72
N ILE A 240 11.97 -6.28 17.79
CA ILE A 240 12.08 -5.89 16.37
C ILE A 240 10.69 -5.73 15.75
N VAL A 241 9.76 -6.67 15.98
CA VAL A 241 8.38 -6.56 15.50
C VAL A 241 7.70 -5.33 16.08
N LYS A 242 7.91 -5.02 17.37
CA LYS A 242 7.40 -3.80 17.99
C LYS A 242 7.90 -2.56 17.26
N THR A 243 9.20 -2.50 17.00
CA THR A 243 9.87 -1.34 16.39
C THR A 243 9.42 -1.13 14.94
N GLU A 244 9.40 -2.20 14.16
CA GLU A 244 9.11 -2.15 12.73
C GLU A 244 7.62 -2.08 12.43
N VAL A 245 6.76 -2.66 13.29
CA VAL A 245 5.34 -2.85 13.02
C VAL A 245 4.47 -2.06 13.99
N TYR A 246 4.50 -2.41 15.28
CA TYR A 246 3.58 -1.85 16.28
C TYR A 246 3.75 -0.34 16.47
N ASN A 247 4.98 0.16 16.44
CA ASN A 247 5.28 1.59 16.60
C ASN A 247 5.08 2.39 15.31
N GLN A 248 4.87 1.74 14.17
CA GLN A 248 4.76 2.37 12.85
C GLN A 248 3.57 1.84 12.02
N PRO A 249 2.35 1.71 12.59
CA PRO A 249 1.25 1.00 11.94
C PRO A 249 0.83 1.65 10.61
N GLY A 250 0.87 2.98 10.54
CA GLY A 250 0.53 3.73 9.32
C GLY A 250 1.43 3.45 8.13
N LYS A 251 2.69 3.03 8.35
CA LYS A 251 3.62 2.63 7.27
C LYS A 251 3.12 1.41 6.51
N TRP A 252 2.36 0.56 7.19
CA TRP A 252 1.83 -0.71 6.69
C TRP A 252 0.34 -0.65 6.40
N TYR A 253 -0.21 0.57 6.35
CA TYR A 253 -1.65 0.82 6.18
C TYR A 253 -2.52 0.18 7.28
N ILE A 254 -1.92 -0.12 8.43
CA ILE A 254 -2.64 -0.57 9.62
C ILE A 254 -3.24 0.65 10.29
N THR A 255 -4.50 0.55 10.64
CA THR A 255 -5.30 1.59 11.27
C THR A 255 -5.86 1.08 12.59
N ASN A 256 -6.13 1.98 13.54
CA ASN A 256 -6.60 1.60 14.89
C ASN A 256 -7.89 0.77 14.81
N ASN A 257 -8.83 1.21 13.97
CA ASN A 257 -10.02 0.44 13.61
C ASN A 257 -9.81 -0.15 12.23
N ASP A 258 -10.39 -1.31 11.96
CA ASP A 258 -10.45 -1.83 10.61
C ASP A 258 -11.23 -0.83 9.74
N VAL A 259 -10.60 -0.30 8.68
CA VAL A 259 -11.18 0.78 7.87
C VAL A 259 -11.96 0.20 6.70
N HIS A 260 -13.23 0.55 6.60
CA HIS A 260 -14.14 0.05 5.58
C HIS A 260 -14.53 1.09 4.54
N SER A 261 -14.33 2.39 4.84
CA SER A 261 -14.46 3.47 3.86
C SER A 261 -13.54 3.24 2.67
N ARG A 262 -14.10 3.29 1.47
CA ARG A 262 -13.41 3.05 0.19
C ARG A 262 -13.99 3.97 -0.86
N PHE A 263 -13.13 4.48 -1.74
CA PHE A 263 -13.58 5.28 -2.87
C PHE A 263 -12.57 5.27 -4.01
N THR A 264 -13.05 5.47 -5.23
CA THR A 264 -12.21 5.77 -6.39
C THR A 264 -12.45 7.21 -6.84
N TYR A 265 -11.59 7.71 -7.70
CA TYR A 265 -11.76 9.02 -8.32
C TYR A 265 -11.28 8.99 -9.76
N GLN A 266 -11.87 9.85 -10.57
CA GLN A 266 -11.47 10.10 -11.94
C GLN A 266 -11.32 11.61 -12.13
N ILE A 267 -10.17 12.04 -12.64
CA ILE A 267 -9.95 13.44 -12.99
C ILE A 267 -10.60 13.68 -14.35
N ASN A 268 -11.65 14.50 -14.34
CA ASN A 268 -12.25 15.07 -15.53
C ASN A 268 -11.46 16.35 -15.91
N GLY A 269 -11.47 16.71 -17.19
CA GLY A 269 -10.79 17.93 -17.65
C GLY A 269 -11.21 19.18 -16.85
N ALA A 270 -10.37 20.22 -16.88
CA ALA A 270 -10.60 21.49 -16.18
C ALA A 270 -10.66 21.40 -14.63
N GLY A 271 -9.85 20.54 -14.01
CA GLY A 271 -9.70 20.48 -12.55
C GLY A 271 -10.89 19.87 -11.80
N THR A 272 -11.84 19.27 -12.52
CA THR A 272 -12.99 18.59 -11.92
C THR A 272 -12.63 17.13 -11.62
N VAL A 273 -12.95 16.65 -10.44
CA VAL A 273 -12.74 15.27 -10.03
C VAL A 273 -14.09 14.65 -9.72
N GLN A 274 -14.40 13.54 -10.39
CA GLN A 274 -15.54 12.70 -10.05
C GLN A 274 -15.10 11.69 -8.99
N PHE A 275 -15.72 11.73 -7.82
CA PHE A 275 -15.52 10.74 -6.77
C PHE A 275 -16.61 9.67 -6.85
N THR A 276 -16.22 8.43 -6.60
CA THR A 276 -17.14 7.29 -6.52
C THR A 276 -16.94 6.58 -5.20
N ASN A 277 -17.95 6.60 -4.33
CA ASN A 277 -17.97 5.77 -3.13
C ASN A 277 -17.97 4.30 -3.54
N THR A 278 -17.08 3.50 -2.96
CA THR A 278 -17.06 2.04 -3.09
C THR A 278 -17.19 1.34 -1.74
N THR A 279 -17.55 2.09 -0.69
CA THR A 279 -17.90 1.55 0.61
C THR A 279 -19.23 0.83 0.53
N GLN A 280 -19.25 -0.44 0.91
CA GLN A 280 -20.47 -1.23 1.00
C GLN A 280 -21.16 -1.01 2.35
N ASN A 281 -22.50 -1.03 2.35
CA ASN A 281 -23.36 -0.89 3.52
C ASN A 281 -23.23 0.43 4.30
N ALA A 282 -22.58 1.45 3.74
CA ALA A 282 -22.62 2.82 4.26
C ALA A 282 -23.98 3.46 3.98
N THR A 283 -24.47 4.29 4.89
CA THR A 283 -25.71 5.07 4.69
C THR A 283 -25.50 6.58 4.78
N ASN A 284 -24.40 7.00 5.39
CA ASN A 284 -23.96 8.37 5.55
C ASN A 284 -22.59 8.57 4.92
N TYR A 285 -22.42 9.71 4.27
CA TYR A 285 -21.19 10.09 3.58
C TYR A 285 -20.78 11.49 4.00
N SER A 286 -19.51 11.67 4.33
CA SER A 286 -18.91 12.97 4.58
C SER A 286 -17.59 13.06 3.86
N TRP A 287 -17.57 13.86 2.81
CA TRP A 287 -16.39 14.19 2.02
C TRP A 287 -15.73 15.46 2.54
N ASP A 288 -14.41 15.43 2.66
CA ASP A 288 -13.54 16.59 2.81
C ASP A 288 -12.58 16.56 1.62
N PHE A 289 -12.69 17.55 0.73
CA PHE A 289 -11.92 17.57 -0.52
C PHE A 289 -10.48 18.06 -0.33
N GLY A 290 -10.08 18.44 0.88
CA GLY A 290 -8.74 18.90 1.20
C GLY A 290 -8.45 20.35 0.81
N ASP A 291 -9.43 21.07 0.29
CA ASP A 291 -9.37 22.50 -0.06
C ASP A 291 -10.27 23.39 0.82
N GLY A 292 -10.81 22.81 1.91
CA GLY A 292 -11.74 23.46 2.82
C GLY A 292 -13.21 23.29 2.48
N THR A 293 -13.54 22.66 1.33
CA THR A 293 -14.91 22.34 0.94
C THR A 293 -15.28 20.89 1.25
N THR A 294 -16.59 20.63 1.37
CA THR A 294 -17.14 19.34 1.81
C THR A 294 -18.38 18.94 1.00
N SER A 295 -18.78 17.66 1.08
CA SER A 295 -20.02 17.16 0.50
C SER A 295 -20.60 16.00 1.29
N THR A 296 -21.91 15.81 1.23
CA THR A 296 -22.62 14.66 1.79
C THR A 296 -23.24 13.76 0.72
N LEU A 297 -23.02 14.06 -0.56
CA LEU A 297 -23.45 13.18 -1.65
C LEU A 297 -22.65 11.89 -1.63
N GLU A 298 -23.26 10.78 -2.04
CA GLU A 298 -22.55 9.50 -2.16
C GLU A 298 -21.42 9.58 -3.20
N ASN A 299 -21.71 10.15 -4.38
CA ASN A 299 -20.77 10.22 -5.52
C ASN A 299 -20.62 11.67 -6.01
N PRO A 300 -19.95 12.57 -5.26
CA PRO A 300 -19.85 13.97 -5.64
C PRO A 300 -18.89 14.19 -6.82
N ALA A 301 -19.22 15.18 -7.64
CA ALA A 301 -18.25 15.84 -8.50
C ALA A 301 -17.75 17.11 -7.80
N HIS A 302 -16.44 17.34 -7.77
CA HIS A 302 -15.85 18.53 -7.16
C HIS A 302 -14.87 19.20 -8.12
N THR A 303 -14.94 20.52 -8.26
CA THR A 303 -14.05 21.29 -9.13
C THR A 303 -13.06 22.07 -8.29
N TYR A 304 -11.77 21.75 -8.44
CA TYR A 304 -10.69 22.46 -7.77
C TYR A 304 -10.34 23.73 -8.55
N PRO A 305 -10.39 24.92 -7.92
CA PRO A 305 -10.06 26.17 -8.60
C PRO A 305 -8.58 26.28 -9.00
N THR A 306 -7.70 25.61 -8.26
CA THR A 306 -6.25 25.64 -8.45
C THR A 306 -5.71 24.21 -8.53
N GLY A 307 -4.65 24.01 -9.30
CA GLY A 307 -3.93 22.75 -9.33
C GLY A 307 -3.17 22.55 -8.01
N GLY A 308 -3.00 21.29 -7.60
CA GLY A 308 -2.32 20.98 -6.36
C GLY A 308 -2.52 19.55 -5.90
N ASN A 309 -2.00 19.28 -4.71
CA ASN A 309 -2.06 18.00 -4.03
C ASN A 309 -3.10 18.09 -2.91
N TYR A 310 -4.18 17.33 -3.02
CA TYR A 310 -5.30 17.38 -2.08
C TYR A 310 -5.45 16.06 -1.33
N ASN A 311 -5.43 16.11 0.00
CA ASN A 311 -5.71 14.94 0.85
C ASN A 311 -7.23 14.78 1.00
N VAL A 312 -7.86 14.13 0.02
CA VAL A 312 -9.30 13.89 0.02
C VAL A 312 -9.66 12.81 1.01
N LYS A 313 -10.67 13.08 1.84
CA LYS A 313 -11.19 12.14 2.84
C LYS A 313 -12.63 11.80 2.55
N LEU A 314 -12.96 10.52 2.65
CA LEU A 314 -14.32 10.02 2.77
C LEU A 314 -14.50 9.40 4.15
N THR A 315 -15.49 9.89 4.90
CA THR A 315 -15.95 9.29 6.14
C THR A 315 -17.32 8.67 5.93
N THR A 316 -17.49 7.41 6.33
CA THR A 316 -18.76 6.68 6.23
C THR A 316 -19.06 5.91 7.50
N ASP A 317 -20.33 5.55 7.69
CA ASP A 317 -20.84 4.65 8.72
C ASP A 317 -21.07 3.25 8.15
N ALA A 318 -20.00 2.48 7.98
CA ALA A 318 -20.10 1.10 7.53
C ALA A 318 -19.72 0.14 8.66
N CYS A 319 -20.28 -1.07 8.65
CA CYS A 319 -19.84 -2.15 9.55
C CYS A 319 -19.97 -1.83 11.05
N GLY A 320 -20.95 -1.00 11.42
CA GLY A 320 -21.17 -0.58 12.82
C GLY A 320 -20.14 0.42 13.34
N ALA A 321 -19.29 0.99 12.48
CA ALA A 321 -18.28 1.97 12.85
C ALA A 321 -18.23 3.14 11.86
N THR A 322 -17.88 4.32 12.36
CA THR A 322 -17.51 5.45 11.51
C THR A 322 -16.03 5.34 11.16
N THR A 323 -15.72 5.17 9.88
CA THR A 323 -14.33 5.03 9.41
C THR A 323 -14.01 6.06 8.34
N THR A 324 -12.74 6.47 8.26
CA THR A 324 -12.27 7.47 7.29
C THR A 324 -11.20 6.89 6.39
N LYS A 325 -11.36 7.10 5.08
CA LYS A 325 -10.34 6.82 4.07
C LYS A 325 -9.79 8.11 3.51
N THR A 326 -8.46 8.21 3.43
CA THR A 326 -7.77 9.34 2.82
C THR A 326 -7.04 8.89 1.55
N LYS A 327 -7.13 9.67 0.47
CA LYS A 327 -6.30 9.52 -0.73
C LYS A 327 -5.71 10.87 -1.14
N LEU A 328 -4.46 10.85 -1.59
CA LEU A 328 -3.83 12.00 -2.22
C LEU A 328 -4.32 12.10 -3.67
N VAL A 329 -5.03 13.17 -4.00
CA VAL A 329 -5.48 13.49 -5.35
C VAL A 329 -4.62 14.62 -5.89
N VAL A 330 -3.87 14.34 -6.96
CA VAL A 330 -3.06 15.32 -7.67
C VAL A 330 -3.91 15.92 -8.78
N VAL A 331 -4.34 17.17 -8.60
CA VAL A 331 -5.16 17.87 -9.59
C VAL A 331 -4.26 18.80 -10.39
N SER A 332 -4.26 18.64 -11.70
CA SER A 332 -3.70 19.64 -12.61
C SER A 332 -4.84 20.48 -13.14
N THR A 333 -4.96 21.73 -12.70
CA THR A 333 -5.83 22.67 -13.40
C THR A 333 -5.10 23.16 -14.64
N LEU A 334 -5.75 23.08 -15.79
CA LEU A 334 -5.39 23.89 -16.94
C LEU A 334 -5.52 25.35 -16.53
N ASN A 335 -4.43 25.99 -16.11
CA ASN A 335 -4.43 27.44 -15.99
C ASN A 335 -4.41 28.00 -17.42
N THR A 336 -5.58 28.14 -18.05
CA THR A 336 -5.65 28.67 -19.42
C THR A 336 -5.37 30.16 -19.49
N ALA A 337 -5.33 30.85 -18.34
CA ALA A 337 -4.89 32.23 -18.25
C ALA A 337 -3.38 32.28 -18.48
N GLU A 338 -2.95 32.94 -19.56
CA GLU A 338 -1.53 33.24 -19.73
C GLU A 338 -1.07 34.09 -18.54
N THR A 339 -0.08 33.60 -17.82
CA THR A 339 0.66 34.42 -16.88
C THR A 339 1.60 35.31 -17.67
N LEU A 340 1.80 36.56 -17.24
CA LEU A 340 2.88 37.39 -17.78
C LEU A 340 4.20 36.62 -17.64
N LEU A 341 4.92 36.50 -18.74
CA LEU A 341 6.24 35.87 -18.74
C LEU A 341 7.15 36.61 -17.76
N GLU A 342 7.96 35.87 -17.01
CA GLU A 342 8.98 36.47 -16.18
C GLU A 342 9.95 37.30 -17.03
N ASN A 343 10.42 38.42 -16.49
CA ASN A 343 11.36 39.28 -17.19
C ASN A 343 12.64 38.50 -17.55
N GLY A 344 13.02 38.52 -18.83
CA GLY A 344 14.15 37.76 -19.36
C GLY A 344 13.81 36.35 -19.88
N ILE A 345 12.53 35.94 -19.86
CA ILE A 345 12.06 34.73 -20.55
C ILE A 345 11.39 35.11 -21.88
N GLN A 346 11.78 34.44 -22.96
CA GLN A 346 11.08 34.56 -24.26
C GLN A 346 10.78 33.17 -24.81
N ILE A 347 9.54 32.97 -25.30
CA ILE A 347 9.11 31.71 -25.91
C ILE A 347 8.63 31.98 -27.33
N TYR A 348 9.35 31.47 -28.33
CA TYR A 348 9.12 31.76 -29.74
C TYR A 348 9.62 30.63 -30.68
N PRO A 349 9.14 30.53 -31.92
CA PRO A 349 8.03 31.28 -32.49
C PRO A 349 6.70 30.85 -31.85
N ASN A 350 5.74 31.77 -31.79
CA ASN A 350 4.38 31.44 -31.40
C ASN A 350 3.42 32.35 -32.19
N PRO A 351 2.70 31.84 -33.22
CA PRO A 351 2.52 30.42 -33.56
C PRO A 351 3.78 29.68 -34.01
N ALA A 352 3.85 28.39 -33.69
CA ALA A 352 4.96 27.48 -33.97
C ALA A 352 4.59 26.44 -35.03
N LEU A 353 5.56 26.06 -35.88
CA LEU A 353 5.44 24.92 -36.77
C LEU A 353 6.05 23.68 -36.11
N ASP A 354 7.37 23.55 -36.07
CA ASP A 354 7.98 22.28 -35.62
C ASP A 354 8.48 22.31 -34.18
N HIS A 355 8.69 23.50 -33.62
CA HIS A 355 9.31 23.66 -32.31
C HIS A 355 9.05 25.04 -31.73
N ILE A 356 9.30 25.17 -30.43
CA ILE A 356 9.49 26.43 -29.72
C ILE A 356 10.87 26.48 -29.07
N ASN A 357 11.46 27.66 -29.07
CA ASN A 357 12.66 28.02 -28.33
C ASN A 357 12.25 28.80 -27.08
N ILE A 358 12.94 28.53 -25.99
CA ILE A 358 12.76 29.16 -24.69
C ILE A 358 14.08 29.80 -24.34
N VAL A 359 14.18 31.12 -24.48
CA VAL A 359 15.34 31.88 -24.02
C VAL A 359 15.18 32.10 -22.53
N SER A 360 16.14 31.63 -21.74
CA SER A 360 16.16 31.82 -20.30
C SER A 360 17.59 31.68 -19.77
N LYS A 361 18.02 32.62 -18.93
CA LYS A 361 19.28 32.52 -18.17
C LYS A 361 19.12 31.72 -16.87
N LYS A 362 17.88 31.36 -16.51
CA LYS A 362 17.56 30.61 -15.28
C LYS A 362 17.34 29.13 -15.57
N LYS A 363 17.33 28.32 -14.51
CA LYS A 363 16.83 26.95 -14.60
C LYS A 363 15.36 27.00 -15.01
N PHE A 364 15.02 26.25 -16.05
CA PHE A 364 13.68 26.16 -16.60
C PHE A 364 13.22 24.71 -16.52
N GLU A 365 12.09 24.48 -15.86
CA GLU A 365 11.53 23.16 -15.69
C GLU A 365 10.14 23.14 -16.29
N VAL A 366 9.89 22.25 -17.25
CA VAL A 366 8.55 22.06 -17.79
C VAL A 366 7.78 21.17 -16.83
N ILE A 367 6.59 21.63 -16.42
CA ILE A 367 5.65 20.88 -15.58
C ILE A 367 4.73 20.05 -16.49
N SER A 368 4.14 20.67 -17.50
CA SER A 368 3.26 20.00 -18.45
C SER A 368 3.21 20.71 -19.80
N LEU A 369 2.91 19.94 -20.85
CA LEU A 369 2.47 20.45 -22.15
C LEU A 369 1.10 19.84 -22.42
N THR A 370 0.05 20.64 -22.36
CA THR A 370 -1.32 20.12 -22.34
C THR A 370 -2.13 20.68 -23.51
N GLU A 371 -2.84 19.84 -24.25
CA GLU A 371 -3.74 20.33 -25.30
C GLU A 371 -5.01 20.96 -24.71
N ALA A 372 -5.80 21.67 -25.51
CA ALA A 372 -7.01 22.37 -25.04
C ALA A 372 -8.07 21.48 -24.34
N SER A 373 -8.05 20.16 -24.57
CA SER A 373 -8.93 19.18 -23.92
C SER A 373 -8.52 18.86 -22.47
N GLY A 374 -7.30 19.21 -22.06
CA GLY A 374 -6.71 18.78 -20.78
C GLY A 374 -5.82 17.54 -20.87
N LYS A 375 -5.69 16.92 -22.05
CA LYS A 375 -4.78 15.81 -22.25
C LYS A 375 -3.32 16.28 -22.22
N ILE A 376 -2.53 15.67 -21.33
CA ILE A 376 -1.09 15.90 -21.23
C ILE A 376 -0.41 15.23 -22.43
N MET A 377 0.42 16.00 -23.10
CA MET A 377 1.20 15.57 -24.26
C MET A 377 2.64 15.30 -23.85
N PRO A 378 3.26 14.23 -24.36
CA PRO A 378 4.68 14.00 -24.14
C PRO A 378 5.48 15.15 -24.75
N TYR A 379 6.58 15.52 -24.12
CA TYR A 379 7.49 16.54 -24.62
C TYR A 379 8.94 16.12 -24.38
N ARG A 380 9.85 16.73 -25.13
CA ARG A 380 11.29 16.60 -24.91
C ARG A 380 11.88 18.00 -24.82
N LEU A 381 12.45 18.32 -23.66
CA LEU A 381 13.14 19.57 -23.42
C LEU A 381 14.64 19.38 -23.70
N ASN A 382 15.14 20.02 -24.74
CA ASN A 382 16.57 19.99 -25.09
C ASN A 382 17.22 21.31 -24.69
N LYS A 383 18.36 21.25 -23.99
CA LYS A 383 19.14 22.45 -23.64
C LYS A 383 19.84 23.02 -24.88
N THR A 384 19.88 24.34 -25.00
CA THR A 384 20.57 25.09 -26.07
C THR A 384 21.54 26.10 -25.46
N GLU A 385 22.32 26.80 -26.29
CA GLU A 385 23.26 27.83 -25.85
C GLU A 385 22.57 29.00 -25.11
N THR A 386 21.34 29.35 -25.53
CA THR A 386 20.59 30.50 -25.01
C THR A 386 19.40 30.12 -24.12
N GLY A 387 19.20 28.82 -23.87
CA GLY A 387 18.12 28.32 -23.02
C GLY A 387 17.73 26.88 -23.38
N TYR A 388 16.52 26.69 -23.92
CA TYR A 388 15.93 25.38 -24.19
C TYR A 388 15.10 25.35 -25.48
N ARG A 389 14.80 24.15 -25.97
CA ARG A 389 13.94 23.91 -27.14
C ARG A 389 13.02 22.72 -26.89
N ILE A 390 11.76 22.86 -27.29
CA ILE A 390 10.75 21.78 -27.27
C ILE A 390 10.33 21.50 -28.72
N SER A 391 10.46 20.23 -29.14
CA SER A 391 9.90 19.78 -30.43
C SER A 391 8.39 19.62 -30.32
N LEU A 392 7.67 20.04 -31.36
CA LEU A 392 6.22 19.94 -31.50
C LEU A 392 5.81 19.15 -32.75
N GLN A 393 6.76 18.53 -33.46
CA GLN A 393 6.48 17.79 -34.71
C GLN A 393 5.49 16.63 -34.52
N HIS A 394 5.47 16.03 -33.33
CA HIS A 394 4.56 14.94 -32.98
C HIS A 394 3.16 15.41 -32.61
N LEU A 395 2.94 16.72 -32.51
CA LEU A 395 1.66 17.32 -32.13
C LEU A 395 0.87 17.73 -33.37
N THR A 396 -0.44 17.49 -33.34
CA THR A 396 -1.36 18.00 -34.35
C THR A 396 -1.53 19.52 -34.21
N SER A 397 -1.96 20.19 -35.28
CA SER A 397 -2.32 21.61 -35.24
C SER A 397 -3.38 21.87 -34.17
N GLY A 398 -3.19 22.92 -33.38
CA GLY A 398 -4.05 23.18 -32.22
C GLY A 398 -3.46 24.16 -31.22
N VAL A 399 -4.19 24.35 -30.12
CA VAL A 399 -3.77 25.15 -28.97
C VAL A 399 -3.28 24.23 -27.87
N TYR A 400 -2.08 24.54 -27.37
CA TYR A 400 -1.45 23.87 -26.25
C TYR A 400 -1.12 24.89 -25.16
N PHE A 401 -1.04 24.43 -23.92
CA PHE A 401 -0.64 25.21 -22.76
C PHE A 401 0.65 24.59 -22.20
N LEU A 402 1.72 25.37 -22.23
CA LEU A 402 3.00 25.03 -21.62
C LEU A 402 3.02 25.57 -20.19
N GLN A 403 2.95 24.69 -19.20
CA GLN A 403 3.19 25.01 -17.80
C GLN A 403 4.65 24.75 -17.47
N TYR A 404 5.28 25.72 -16.83
CA TYR A 404 6.70 25.64 -16.48
C TYR A 404 6.99 26.40 -15.19
N LYS A 405 8.13 26.08 -14.59
CA LYS A 405 8.66 26.70 -13.39
C LYS A 405 10.01 27.35 -13.67
N THR A 406 10.19 28.57 -13.17
CA THR A 406 11.50 29.20 -13.00
C THR A 406 11.69 29.54 -11.53
N ASP A 407 12.81 29.08 -10.96
CA ASP A 407 13.06 29.08 -9.52
C ASP A 407 11.89 28.42 -8.75
N GLU A 408 11.12 29.18 -7.95
CA GLU A 408 9.95 28.70 -7.20
C GLU A 408 8.59 29.11 -7.79
N LYS A 409 8.55 29.88 -8.90
CA LYS A 409 7.32 30.41 -9.47
C LYS A 409 6.87 29.64 -10.71
N GLU A 410 5.56 29.41 -10.80
CA GLU A 410 4.93 28.74 -11.93
C GLU A 410 4.31 29.73 -12.91
N PHE A 411 4.42 29.39 -14.20
CA PHE A 411 3.94 30.19 -15.31
C PHE A 411 3.21 29.29 -16.31
N THR A 412 2.24 29.86 -17.03
CA THR A 412 1.58 29.22 -18.16
C THR A 412 1.66 30.07 -19.41
N LYS A 413 2.10 29.47 -20.52
CA LYS A 413 2.13 30.09 -21.85
C LYS A 413 1.28 29.31 -22.85
N LYS A 414 0.40 29.99 -23.58
CA LYS A 414 -0.35 29.39 -24.69
C LYS A 414 0.58 29.26 -25.89
N ILE A 415 0.64 28.07 -26.49
CA ILE A 415 1.40 27.75 -27.69
C ILE A 415 0.41 27.38 -28.80
N ILE A 416 0.50 28.08 -29.93
CA ILE A 416 -0.34 27.82 -31.10
C ILE A 416 0.51 26.99 -32.08
N LYS A 417 0.20 25.70 -32.22
CA LYS A 417 0.80 24.82 -33.24
C LYS A 417 0.02 24.96 -34.54
N LYS A 418 0.69 25.38 -35.61
CA LYS A 418 0.12 25.41 -36.96
C LYS A 418 0.31 24.11 -37.68
#